data_AF-A0A223V0F5-F1
#
_entry.id   AF-A0A223V0F5-F1
#
_cell.length_a   1.000
_cell.length_b   1.000
_cell.length_c   1.000
_cell.angle_alpha   90.00
_cell.angle_beta   90.00
_cell.angle_gamma   90.00
#
_symmetry.space_group_name_H-M   'P 1'
#
loop_
_entity.id
_entity.type
_entity.pdbx_description
1 polymer ?
#
loop_
_entity_poly.entity_id
_entity_poly.type
_entity_poly.pdbx_seq_one_letter_code
_entity_poly.pdbx_strand_id
1 'polypeptide(L)'
;MIEVKKKGDSNFQFVVKSPSGRVLLESIPFADNSSLEATLKDLKNESVLTKRFERKTNFDGQFLFNLKNDKGTIVGSSGLYNSEPGMENGIKNLKEILVK
;
A
#
# COMPACT_ATOMS: atom_id res chain seq x y z
N MET A 1 -4.22 10.51 -2.57
CA MET A 1 -4.69 10.18 -3.94
C MET A 1 -4.20 8.80 -4.33
N ILE A 2 -5.00 8.05 -5.09
CA ILE A 2 -4.61 6.74 -5.65
C ILE A 2 -4.39 6.95 -7.15
N GLU A 3 -3.23 6.59 -7.66
CA GLU A 3 -2.88 6.63 -9.08
C GLU A 3 -2.77 5.21 -9.62
N VAL A 4 -3.48 4.89 -10.70
CA VAL A 4 -3.28 3.63 -11.43
C VAL A 4 -2.34 3.89 -12.60
N LYS A 5 -1.29 3.08 -12.72
CA LYS A 5 -0.28 3.14 -13.77
C LYS A 5 -0.27 1.84 -14.53
N LYS A 6 -0.25 1.92 -15.86
CA LYS A 6 0.06 0.79 -16.73
C LYS A 6 1.58 0.75 -16.95
N LYS A 7 2.24 -0.35 -16.57
CA LYS A 7 3.65 -0.62 -16.87
C LYS A 7 3.73 -1.56 -18.07
N GLY A 8 4.13 -1.03 -19.22
CA GLY A 8 4.23 -1.79 -20.47
C GLY A 8 2.88 -2.25 -21.00
N ASP A 9 2.86 -3.32 -21.80
CA ASP A 9 1.63 -3.78 -22.45
C ASP A 9 0.70 -4.58 -21.54
N SER A 10 1.21 -5.18 -20.46
CA SER A 10 0.46 -6.19 -19.70
C SER A 10 0.23 -5.90 -18.22
N ASN A 11 1.04 -5.08 -17.54
CA ASN A 11 0.99 -5.01 -16.08
C ASN A 11 0.41 -3.69 -15.56
N PHE A 12 -0.38 -3.77 -14.50
CA PHE A 12 -1.01 -2.64 -13.82
C PHE A 12 -0.45 -2.50 -12.40
N GLN A 13 -0.26 -1.27 -11.93
CA GLN A 13 0.13 -0.98 -10.56
C GLN A 13 -0.67 0.20 -10.05
N PHE A 14 -0.94 0.25 -8.75
CA PHE A 14 -1.42 1.45 -8.11
C PHE A 14 -0.39 2.02 -7.13
N VAL A 15 -0.37 3.34 -7.03
CA VAL A 15 0.45 4.09 -6.09
C VAL A 15 -0.47 4.95 -5.24
N VAL A 16 -0.30 4.88 -3.92
CA VAL A 16 -1.02 5.75 -3.00
C VAL A 16 -0.08 6.87 -2.55
N LYS A 17 -0.51 8.11 -2.75
CA LYS A 17 0.22 9.31 -2.33
C LYS A 17 -0.56 10.09 -1.27
N SER A 18 0.17 10.68 -0.32
CA SER A 18 -0.37 11.65 0.64
C SER A 18 -0.94 12.89 -0.07
N PRO A 19 -1.71 13.75 0.62
CA PRO A 19 -2.12 15.05 0.06
C PRO A 19 -0.96 15.94 -0.38
N SER A 20 0.21 15.79 0.26
CA SER A 20 1.45 16.49 -0.10
C SER A 20 2.20 15.86 -1.29
N GLY A 21 1.67 14.81 -1.91
CA GLY A 21 2.28 14.14 -3.07
C GLY A 21 3.36 13.09 -2.74
N ARG A 22 3.67 12.87 -1.45
CA ARG A 22 4.62 11.84 -1.03
C ARG A 22 4.02 10.44 -1.23
N VAL A 23 4.79 9.53 -1.82
CA VAL A 23 4.39 8.12 -1.95
C VAL A 23 4.32 7.46 -0.58
N LEU A 24 3.18 6.82 -0.29
CA LEU A 24 2.90 6.07 0.93
C LEU A 24 2.97 4.56 0.70
N LEU A 25 2.50 4.10 -0.48
CA LEU A 25 2.46 2.69 -0.83
C LEU A 25 2.58 2.53 -2.35
N GLU A 26 3.35 1.55 -2.79
CA GLU A 26 3.35 1.05 -4.17
C GLU A 26 2.89 -0.40 -4.19
N SER A 27 2.00 -0.74 -5.13
CA SER A 27 1.50 -2.11 -5.26
C SER A 27 2.47 -3.01 -6.01
N ILE A 28 2.28 -4.33 -5.86
CA ILE A 28 2.83 -5.31 -6.80
C ILE A 28 2.26 -5.06 -8.21
N PRO A 29 2.94 -5.53 -9.29
CA PRO A 29 2.34 -5.57 -10.61
C PRO A 29 1.20 -6.59 -10.65
N PHE A 30 0.04 -6.17 -11.13
CA PHE A 30 -1.11 -6.98 -11.45
C PHE A 30 -1.10 -7.33 -12.94
N ALA A 31 -1.51 -8.54 -13.30
CA ALA A 31 -1.55 -9.01 -14.69
C ALA A 31 -2.71 -8.39 -15.49
N ASP A 32 -3.73 -7.85 -14.81
CA ASP A 32 -4.90 -7.25 -15.43
C ASP A 32 -5.49 -6.15 -14.52
N ASN A 33 -6.31 -5.28 -15.12
CA ASN A 33 -6.94 -4.18 -14.39
C ASN A 33 -8.01 -4.66 -13.40
N SER A 34 -8.69 -5.78 -13.68
CA SER A 34 -9.77 -6.31 -12.85
C SER A 34 -9.27 -6.78 -11.48
N SER A 35 -8.11 -7.44 -11.42
CA SER A 35 -7.46 -7.88 -10.18
C SER A 35 -6.95 -6.71 -9.35
N LEU A 36 -6.48 -5.64 -10.00
CA LEU A 36 -6.13 -4.38 -9.33
C LEU A 36 -7.37 -3.74 -8.70
N GLU A 37 -8.45 -3.59 -9.47
CA GLU A 37 -9.70 -2.98 -8.99
C GLU A 37 -10.35 -3.79 -7.87
N ALA A 38 -10.35 -5.13 -7.98
CA ALA A 38 -10.84 -6.00 -6.92
C ALA A 38 -10.02 -5.81 -5.62
N THR A 39 -8.70 -5.68 -5.74
CA THR A 39 -7.82 -5.39 -4.60
C THR A 39 -8.16 -4.04 -3.98
N LEU A 40 -8.27 -2.98 -4.78
CA LEU A 40 -8.65 -1.65 -4.25
C LEU A 40 -10.03 -1.66 -3.58
N LYS A 41 -10.99 -2.40 -4.12
CA LYS A 41 -12.33 -2.55 -3.53
C LYS A 41 -12.30 -3.24 -2.17
N ASP A 42 -11.50 -4.29 -2.02
CA ASP A 42 -11.31 -4.99 -0.73
C ASP A 42 -10.68 -4.06 0.32
N LEU A 43 -9.68 -3.28 -0.10
CA LEU A 43 -8.97 -2.33 0.77
C LEU A 43 -9.82 -1.17 1.26
N LYS A 44 -10.99 -0.89 0.65
CA LYS A 44 -11.96 0.10 1.15
C LYS A 44 -12.62 -0.32 2.46
N ASN A 45 -12.62 -1.62 2.78
CA ASN A 45 -13.21 -2.10 4.02
C ASN A 45 -12.25 -1.91 5.21
N GLU A 46 -12.50 -0.89 6.03
CA GLU A 46 -11.66 -0.54 7.18
C GLU A 46 -11.46 -1.68 8.18
N SER A 47 -12.52 -2.46 8.44
CA SER A 47 -12.49 -3.57 9.40
C SER A 47 -11.52 -4.68 8.97
N VAL A 48 -11.38 -4.88 7.66
CA VAL A 48 -10.44 -5.82 7.06
C VAL A 48 -9.05 -5.20 7.00
N LEU A 49 -8.95 -3.96 6.52
CA LEU A 49 -7.70 -3.24 6.25
C LEU A 49 -6.79 -3.15 7.49
N THR A 50 -7.36 -2.92 8.68
CA THR A 50 -6.56 -2.76 9.90
C THR A 50 -5.72 -4.01 10.24
N LYS A 51 -6.13 -5.20 9.79
CA LYS A 51 -5.43 -6.47 10.02
C LYS A 51 -4.42 -6.84 8.92
N ARG A 52 -4.26 -5.98 7.89
CA ARG A 52 -3.45 -6.27 6.69
C ARG A 52 -2.04 -5.68 6.70
N PHE A 53 -1.70 -4.87 7.70
CA PHE A 53 -0.40 -4.23 7.79
C PHE A 53 0.62 -5.09 8.52
N GLU A 54 1.66 -5.49 7.81
CA GLU A 54 2.87 -6.10 8.38
C GLU A 54 3.93 -5.00 8.54
N ARG A 55 4.38 -4.77 9.77
CA ARG A 55 5.45 -3.82 10.09
C ARG A 55 6.79 -4.54 10.07
N LYS A 56 7.81 -3.90 9.51
CA LYS A 56 9.16 -4.46 9.37
C LYS A 56 10.20 -3.39 9.64
N THR A 57 11.38 -3.86 10.06
CA THR A 57 12.61 -3.08 10.11
C THR A 57 13.64 -3.78 9.22
N ASN A 58 14.30 -3.04 8.34
CA ASN A 58 15.37 -3.59 7.51
C ASN A 58 16.69 -3.72 8.31
N PHE A 59 17.72 -4.29 7.68
CA PHE A 59 19.03 -4.46 8.33
C PHE A 59 19.73 -3.13 8.64
N ASP A 60 19.36 -2.05 7.95
CA ASP A 60 19.88 -0.69 8.17
C ASP A 60 19.13 0.06 9.29
N GLY A 61 18.20 -0.60 9.99
CA GLY A 61 17.42 0.00 11.08
C GLY A 61 16.29 0.94 10.62
N GLN A 62 15.95 0.93 9.33
CA GLN A 62 14.86 1.72 8.77
C GLN A 62 13.55 0.93 8.79
N PHE A 63 12.45 1.65 9.01
CA PHE A 63 11.12 1.09 9.19
C PHE A 63 10.35 1.08 7.88
N LEU A 64 9.54 0.06 7.65
CA LEU A 64 8.65 -0.04 6.49
C LEU A 64 7.46 -0.93 6.83
N PHE A 65 6.41 -0.86 6.03
CA PHE A 65 5.28 -1.77 6.16
C PHE A 65 4.87 -2.37 4.82
N ASN A 66 4.36 -3.59 4.87
CA ASN A 66 3.71 -4.27 3.77
C ASN A 66 2.21 -4.29 3.99
N LEU A 67 1.47 -4.20 2.89
CA LEU A 67 0.04 -4.44 2.84
C LEU A 67 -0.21 -5.83 2.27
N LYS A 68 -0.99 -6.65 2.99
CA LYS A 68 -1.33 -8.01 2.59
C LYS A 68 -2.81 -8.14 2.22
N ASN A 69 -3.16 -9.15 1.42
CA ASN A 69 -4.56 -9.52 1.19
C ASN A 69 -5.08 -10.51 2.25
N ASP A 70 -6.28 -11.05 2.03
CA ASP A 70 -6.93 -12.14 2.77
C ASP A 70 -6.08 -13.39 2.94
N LYS A 71 -5.34 -13.75 1.90
CA LYS A 71 -4.48 -14.93 1.86
C LYS A 71 -3.10 -14.69 2.47
N GLY A 72 -2.81 -13.49 2.96
CA GLY A 72 -1.50 -13.12 3.51
C GLY A 72 -0.44 -12.80 2.46
N THR A 73 -0.81 -12.76 1.18
CA THR A 73 0.08 -12.36 0.08
C THR A 73 0.29 -10.85 0.13
N ILE A 74 1.53 -10.39 -0.05
CA ILE A 74 1.85 -8.97 -0.15
C ILE A 74 1.27 -8.40 -1.45
N VAL A 75 0.47 -7.35 -1.33
CA VAL A 75 -0.12 -6.61 -2.47
C VAL A 75 0.48 -5.22 -2.63
N GLY A 76 1.26 -4.75 -1.65
CA GLY A 76 2.04 -3.52 -1.77
C GLY A 76 2.99 -3.31 -0.60
N SER A 77 3.94 -2.40 -0.80
CA SER A 77 4.96 -2.06 0.19
C SER A 77 5.13 -0.55 0.28
N SER A 78 5.45 -0.07 1.48
CA SER A 78 5.81 1.33 1.69
C SER A 78 7.25 1.61 1.28
N GLY A 79 7.57 2.90 1.11
CA GLY A 79 8.96 3.34 1.19
C GLY A 79 9.54 3.19 2.60
N LEU A 80 10.82 3.50 2.73
CA LEU A 80 11.54 3.46 4.01
C LEU A 80 11.23 4.70 4.86
N TYR A 81 11.17 4.49 6.17
CA TYR A 81 10.98 5.52 7.19
C TYR A 81 12.18 5.51 8.14
N ASN A 82 12.60 6.70 8.56
CA ASN A 82 13.71 6.86 9.50
C ASN A 82 13.30 6.68 10.97
N SER A 83 12.01 6.50 11.25
CA SER A 83 11.48 6.29 12.60
C SER A 83 10.18 5.51 12.61
N GLU A 84 9.97 4.73 13.67
CA GLU A 84 8.73 3.97 13.88
C GLU A 84 7.48 4.86 13.95
N PRO A 85 7.47 6.00 14.68
CA PRO A 85 6.31 6.91 14.65
C PRO A 85 6.04 7.47 13.26
N GLY A 86 7.09 7.67 12.44
CA GLY A 86 6.95 8.07 11.05
C GLY A 86 6.23 7.03 10.21
N MET A 87 6.55 5.75 10.42
CA MET A 87 5.89 4.62 9.76
C MET A 87 4.42 4.50 10.19
N GLU A 88 4.11 4.60 11.48
CA GLU A 88 2.72 4.54 11.98
C GLU A 88 1.86 5.69 11.42
N ASN A 89 2.41 6.91 11.33
CA ASN A 89 1.74 8.02 10.66
C ASN A 89 1.52 7.75 9.16
N GLY A 90 2.47 7.06 8.52
CA GLY A 90 2.32 6.57 7.15
C GLY A 90 1.13 5.62 6.99
N ILE A 91 1.01 4.63 7.89
CA ILE A 91 -0.10 3.67 7.93
C ILE A 91 -1.43 4.40 8.15
N LYS A 92 -1.48 5.34 9.10
CA LYS A 92 -2.69 6.15 9.36
C LYS A 92 -3.14 6.90 8.11
N ASN A 93 -2.24 7.66 7.48
CA ASN A 93 -2.55 8.41 6.26
C ASN A 93 -3.01 7.49 5.12
N LEU A 94 -2.37 6.32 4.98
CA LEU A 94 -2.74 5.35 3.97
C LEU A 94 -4.16 4.81 4.20
N LYS A 95 -4.52 4.46 5.44
CA LYS A 95 -5.88 4.03 5.79
C LYS A 95 -6.93 5.09 5.44
N GLU A 96 -6.69 6.34 5.83
CA GLU A 96 -7.60 7.46 5.53
C GLU A 96 -7.81 7.67 4.03
N ILE A 97 -6.81 7.36 3.19
CA ILE A 97 -6.93 7.49 1.74
C ILE A 97 -7.63 6.28 1.11
N LEU A 98 -7.39 5.06 1.63
CA LEU A 98 -7.96 3.83 1.08
C LEU A 98 -9.45 3.65 1.43
N VAL A 99 -9.88 4.13 2.59
CA VAL A 99 -11.27 3.98 3.07
C VAL A 99 -12.20 5.09 2.53
N LYS A 100 -11.65 6.18 2.01
CA LYS A 100 -12.42 7.23 1.31
C LYS A 100 -12.94 6.78 -0.05
#